data_AF-A0A923T9M7-F1
#
_entry.id   AF-A0A923T9M7-F1
#
_cell.length_a   1.000
_cell.length_b   1.000
_cell.length_c   1.000
_cell.angle_alpha   90.00
_cell.angle_beta   90.00
_cell.angle_gamma   90.00
#
_symmetry.space_group_name_H-M   'P 1'
#
loop_
_entity.id
_entity.type
_entity.pdbx_description
1 polymer ?
#
loop_
_entity_poly.entity_id
_entity_poly.type
_entity_poly.pdbx_seq_one_letter_code
_entity_poly.pdbx_strand_id
1 'polypeptide(L)'
;MNQDDFDKHELLEQYVLGLTNREESEWVEDLIAKDPEARKDLEHLRKQLEDYADGISGIPTPAGRPLRNHRDFADLDQEMIVRMTERNHTLVIWRYALSVACLLLVALCGFLFRSNQTLKQELLAEKARHAQDGKSFELQLKNLQKSEMNWDSLKAHASVFGINNIRVHYLERENIALLDLSRVPPPDPDYAYYLIDSSALQETKVRVIGQADLHHLFPIHLPTGGVRIYHLPEGAPLEPAPPTEHLYAEISLLDPTF
;
A
#
# COMPACT_ATOMS: atom_id res chain seq x y z
N MET A 1 81.27 55.28 -17.28
CA MET A 1 80.29 54.24 -16.91
C MET A 1 78.94 54.82 -17.18
N ASN A 2 78.29 54.36 -18.24
CA ASN A 2 77.02 54.87 -18.73
C ASN A 2 75.89 54.09 -18.05
N GLN A 3 74.78 54.78 -17.78
CA GLN A 3 73.59 54.25 -17.11
C GLN A 3 73.06 52.98 -17.80
N ASP A 4 73.18 52.92 -19.13
CA ASP A 4 72.79 51.78 -19.97
C ASP A 4 73.56 50.48 -19.71
N ASP A 5 74.77 50.55 -19.14
CA ASP A 5 75.57 49.34 -18.84
C ASP A 5 75.16 48.73 -17.50
N PHE A 6 74.65 49.55 -16.57
CA PHE A 6 74.18 49.09 -15.26
C PHE A 6 72.88 48.30 -15.42
N ASP A 7 71.94 48.81 -16.22
CA ASP A 7 70.64 48.17 -16.47
C ASP A 7 70.80 46.81 -17.18
N LYS A 8 71.81 46.66 -18.04
CA LYS A 8 72.12 45.38 -18.71
C LYS A 8 72.69 44.35 -17.75
N HIS A 9 73.60 44.76 -16.87
CA HIS A 9 74.22 43.84 -15.92
C HIS A 9 73.21 43.33 -14.90
N GLU A 10 72.38 44.23 -14.35
CA GLU A 10 71.30 43.87 -13.43
C GLU A 10 70.31 42.89 -14.08
N LEU A 11 69.97 43.10 -15.35
CA LEU A 11 69.08 42.18 -16.06
C LEU A 11 69.71 40.81 -16.31
N LEU A 12 71.01 40.75 -16.62
CA LEU A 12 71.74 39.48 -16.77
C LEU A 12 71.80 38.70 -15.46
N GLU A 13 71.99 39.37 -14.32
CA GLU A 13 71.93 38.75 -13.00
C GLU A 13 70.54 38.18 -12.71
N GLN A 14 69.48 38.97 -12.92
CA GLN A 14 68.10 38.52 -12.75
C GLN A 14 67.77 37.34 -13.67
N TYR A 15 68.32 37.34 -14.89
CA TYR A 15 68.13 36.25 -15.86
C TYR A 15 68.80 34.96 -15.39
N VAL A 16 70.04 35.03 -14.89
CA VAL A 16 70.76 33.87 -14.34
C VAL A 16 70.05 33.29 -13.11
N LEU A 17 69.44 34.15 -12.29
CA LEU A 17 68.64 33.73 -11.13
C LEU A 17 67.23 33.22 -11.50
N GLY A 18 66.83 33.33 -12.77
CA GLY A 18 65.51 32.91 -13.25
C GLY A 18 64.36 33.82 -12.77
N LEU A 19 64.67 35.08 -12.45
CA LEU A 19 63.70 36.07 -11.94
C LEU A 19 63.11 36.97 -13.02
N THR A 20 63.63 36.92 -14.25
CA THR A 20 63.11 37.69 -15.39
C THR A 20 61.77 37.17 -15.88
N ASN A 21 60.93 38.08 -16.38
CA ASN A 21 59.71 37.70 -17.09
C ASN A 21 60.03 37.23 -18.53
N ARG A 22 59.00 36.79 -19.26
CA ARG A 22 59.16 36.23 -20.61
C ARG A 22 59.72 37.22 -21.64
N GLU A 23 59.26 38.47 -21.60
CA GLU A 23 59.69 39.51 -22.54
C GLU A 23 61.15 39.92 -22.26
N GLU A 24 61.52 40.03 -20.98
CA GLU A 24 62.88 40.29 -20.53
C GLU A 24 63.85 39.14 -20.87
N SER A 25 63.42 37.89 -20.71
CA SER A 25 64.20 36.72 -21.11
C SER A 25 64.48 36.72 -22.62
N GLU A 26 63.47 37.01 -23.45
CA GLU A 26 63.64 37.12 -24.90
C GLU A 26 64.59 38.28 -25.28
N TRP A 27 64.50 39.40 -24.56
CA TRP A 27 65.42 40.52 -24.75
C TRP A 27 66.87 40.19 -24.38
N VAL A 28 67.08 39.46 -23.28
CA VAL A 28 68.41 38.99 -22.86
C VAL A 28 68.98 37.99 -23.86
N GLU A 29 68.18 37.05 -24.38
CA GLU A 29 68.62 36.11 -25.42
C GLU A 29 69.09 36.84 -26.70
N ASP A 30 68.36 37.89 -27.11
CA ASP A 30 68.73 38.74 -28.26
C ASP A 30 69.97 39.61 -27.97
N LEU A 31 70.10 40.12 -26.74
CA LEU A 31 71.28 40.86 -26.29
C LEU A 31 72.54 40.00 -26.33
N ILE A 32 72.49 38.77 -25.83
CA ILE A 32 73.59 37.80 -25.85
C ILE A 32 73.97 37.41 -27.30
N ALA A 33 72.98 37.36 -28.20
CA ALA A 33 73.23 37.05 -29.61
C ALA A 33 73.96 38.19 -30.35
N LYS A 34 73.70 39.45 -29.96
CA LYS A 34 74.25 40.64 -30.60
C LYS A 34 75.58 41.10 -29.99
N ASP A 35 75.78 40.89 -28.70
CA ASP A 35 76.95 41.36 -27.97
C ASP A 35 77.75 40.20 -27.35
N PRO A 36 78.97 39.91 -27.85
CA PRO A 36 79.81 38.85 -27.30
C PRO A 36 80.36 39.16 -25.90
N GLU A 37 80.35 40.43 -25.44
CA GLU A 37 80.77 40.79 -24.08
C GLU A 37 79.70 40.37 -23.06
N ALA A 38 78.41 40.65 -23.34
CA ALA A 38 77.29 40.20 -22.52
C ALA A 38 77.27 38.68 -22.31
N ARG A 39 77.69 37.91 -23.31
CA ARG A 39 77.84 36.45 -23.18
C ARG A 39 78.91 36.05 -22.16
N LYS A 40 80.06 36.73 -22.17
CA LYS A 40 81.15 36.46 -21.22
C LYS A 40 80.74 36.82 -19.81
N ASP A 41 80.03 37.93 -19.63
CA ASP A 41 79.53 38.36 -18.33
C ASP A 41 78.51 37.37 -17.77
N LEU A 42 77.60 36.86 -18.61
CA LEU A 42 76.67 35.82 -18.22
C LEU A 42 77.37 34.50 -17.84
N GLU A 43 78.38 34.07 -18.60
CA GLU A 43 79.19 32.90 -18.26
C GLU A 43 79.96 33.10 -16.94
N HIS A 44 80.45 34.31 -16.68
CA HIS A 44 81.10 34.68 -15.42
C HIS A 44 80.14 34.63 -14.23
N LEU A 45 78.95 35.26 -14.35
CA LEU A 45 77.91 35.23 -13.32
C LEU A 45 77.45 33.80 -13.01
N ARG A 46 77.30 32.96 -14.05
CA ARG A 46 76.98 31.52 -13.87
C ARG A 46 78.05 30.79 -13.08
N LYS A 47 79.32 31.02 -13.41
CA LYS A 47 80.44 30.38 -12.69
C LYS A 47 80.48 30.80 -11.22
N GLN A 48 80.25 32.09 -10.92
CA GLN A 48 80.17 32.57 -9.55
C GLN A 48 79.02 31.93 -8.76
N LEU A 49 77.87 31.73 -9.41
CA LEU A 49 76.72 31.05 -8.81
C LEU A 49 77.00 29.57 -8.56
N GLU A 50 77.67 28.89 -9.49
CA GLU A 50 78.10 27.49 -9.36
C GLU A 50 79.11 27.34 -8.20
N ASP A 51 80.14 28.19 -8.15
CA ASP A 51 81.12 28.22 -7.06
C ASP A 51 80.45 28.47 -5.70
N TYR A 52 79.43 29.35 -5.65
CA TYR A 52 78.63 29.61 -4.45
C TYR A 52 77.76 28.41 -4.05
N ALA A 53 77.12 27.76 -5.02
CA ALA A 53 76.27 26.59 -4.79
C ALA A 53 77.09 25.38 -4.30
N ASP A 54 78.24 25.12 -4.92
CA ASP A 54 79.17 24.06 -4.50
C ASP A 54 79.74 24.31 -3.10
N GLY A 55 79.93 25.58 -2.71
CA GLY A 55 80.38 25.97 -1.39
C GLY A 55 79.36 25.75 -0.26
N ILE A 56 78.06 25.73 -0.58
CA ILE A 56 76.96 25.68 0.40
C ILE A 56 76.23 24.34 0.42
N SER A 57 76.03 23.74 -0.75
CA SER A 57 75.33 22.48 -0.91
C SER A 57 76.34 21.36 -1.12
N GLY A 58 76.65 20.61 -0.06
CA GLY A 58 77.49 19.40 -0.13
C GLY A 58 76.87 18.23 -0.93
N ILE A 59 76.01 18.52 -1.89
CA ILE A 59 75.36 17.57 -2.80
C ILE A 59 76.04 17.72 -4.15
N PRO A 60 76.79 16.71 -4.64
CA PRO A 60 77.48 16.82 -5.91
C PRO A 60 76.47 16.97 -7.05
N THR A 61 76.60 18.08 -7.79
CA THR A 61 75.82 18.32 -9.01
C THR A 61 76.15 17.21 -10.03
N PRO A 62 75.16 16.50 -10.60
CA PRO A 62 75.43 15.39 -11.51
C PRO A 62 76.16 15.88 -12.76
N ALA A 63 77.41 15.43 -12.93
CA ALA A 63 78.27 15.81 -14.05
C ALA A 63 77.64 15.43 -15.40
N GLY A 64 77.66 16.37 -16.36
CA GLY A 64 77.23 16.14 -17.75
C GLY A 64 75.75 16.43 -18.05
N ARG A 65 74.99 17.02 -17.11
CA ARG A 65 73.65 17.52 -17.44
C ARG A 65 73.75 18.92 -18.06
N PRO A 66 73.15 19.18 -19.24
CA PRO A 66 73.09 20.53 -19.79
C PRO A 66 72.32 21.43 -18.82
N LEU A 67 72.80 22.67 -18.64
CA LEU A 67 72.10 23.66 -17.83
C LEU A 67 70.72 23.90 -18.45
N ARG A 68 69.68 23.81 -17.61
CA ARG A 68 68.28 23.98 -18.03
C ARG A 68 67.99 25.44 -18.33
N ASN A 69 67.31 25.70 -19.44
CA ASN A 69 66.87 27.04 -19.79
C ASN A 69 65.50 27.34 -19.15
N HIS A 70 65.09 28.62 -19.09
CA HIS A 70 63.82 29.03 -18.47
C HIS A 70 62.59 28.32 -19.08
N ARG A 71 62.64 28.02 -20.39
CA ARG A 71 61.62 27.25 -21.10
C ARG A 71 61.45 25.82 -20.55
N ASP A 72 62.53 25.18 -20.12
CA ASP A 72 62.49 23.82 -19.57
C ASP A 72 61.79 23.78 -18.20
N PHE A 73 61.80 24.88 -17.46
CA PHE A 73 61.08 25.00 -16.18
C PHE A 73 59.57 25.20 -16.40
N ALA A 74 59.19 26.00 -17.39
CA ALA A 74 57.78 26.21 -17.75
C ALA A 74 57.11 24.91 -18.23
N ASP A 75 57.81 24.09 -19.02
CA ASP A 75 57.31 22.80 -19.49
C ASP A 75 57.15 21.79 -18.34
N LEU A 76 58.06 21.83 -17.36
CA LEU A 76 58.00 20.97 -16.16
C LEU A 76 56.79 21.29 -15.29
N ASP A 77 56.47 22.58 -15.12
CA ASP A 77 55.31 23.03 -14.37
C ASP A 77 54.00 22.59 -15.02
N GLN A 78 53.92 22.70 -16.35
CA GLN A 78 52.74 22.25 -17.09
C GLN A 78 52.56 20.72 -17.01
N GLU A 79 53.63 19.94 -17.13
CA GLU A 79 53.59 18.49 -16.97
C GLU A 79 53.21 18.09 -15.53
N MET A 80 53.73 18.79 -14.53
CA MET A 80 53.40 18.56 -13.12
C MET A 80 51.92 18.85 -12.84
N ILE A 81 51.38 19.95 -13.38
CA ILE A 81 49.96 20.32 -13.24
C ILE A 81 49.06 19.24 -13.85
N VAL A 82 49.41 18.73 -15.04
CA VAL A 82 48.66 17.65 -15.71
C VAL A 82 48.70 16.36 -14.89
N ARG A 83 49.86 15.95 -14.40
CA ARG A 83 50.00 14.74 -13.56
C ARG A 83 49.28 14.87 -12.22
N MET A 84 49.23 16.06 -11.63
CA MET A 84 48.46 16.32 -10.41
C MET A 84 46.95 16.29 -10.69
N THR A 85 46.49 16.85 -11.81
CA THR A 85 45.06 16.85 -12.19
C THR A 85 44.55 15.46 -12.55
N GLU A 86 45.33 14.62 -13.24
CA GLU A 86 44.96 13.23 -13.54
C GLU A 86 44.73 12.40 -12.27
N ARG A 87 45.63 12.51 -11.28
CA ARG A 87 45.47 11.83 -9.99
C ARG A 87 44.25 12.37 -9.23
N ASN A 88 43.98 13.66 -9.32
CA ASN A 88 42.84 14.28 -8.63
C ASN A 88 41.50 13.90 -9.27
N HIS A 89 41.45 13.65 -10.59
CA HIS A 89 40.21 13.34 -11.30
C HIS A 89 39.54 12.04 -10.80
N THR A 90 40.33 11.02 -10.47
CA THR A 90 39.79 9.77 -9.90
C THR A 90 39.17 10.00 -8.51
N LEU A 91 39.81 10.82 -7.68
CA LEU A 91 39.33 11.18 -6.35
C LEU A 91 38.04 12.02 -6.43
N VAL A 92 37.96 12.94 -7.40
CA VAL A 92 36.76 13.72 -7.70
C VAL A 92 35.59 12.81 -8.11
N ILE A 93 35.81 11.83 -9.00
CA ILE A 93 34.78 10.86 -9.39
C ILE A 93 34.26 10.09 -8.17
N TRP A 94 35.14 9.61 -7.30
CA TRP A 94 34.73 8.89 -6.09
C TRP A 94 33.94 9.76 -5.11
N ARG A 95 34.28 11.04 -4.98
CA ARG A 95 33.49 11.98 -4.15
C ARG A 95 32.07 12.14 -4.69
N TYR A 96 31.90 12.34 -5.99
CA TYR A 96 30.58 12.42 -6.60
C TYR A 96 29.80 11.11 -6.49
N ALA A 97 30.45 9.97 -6.73
CA ALA A 97 29.82 8.66 -6.57
C ALA A 97 29.33 8.45 -5.13
N LEU A 98 30.13 8.81 -4.13
CA LEU A 98 29.76 8.70 -2.72
C LEU A 98 28.63 9.67 -2.34
N SER A 99 28.63 10.89 -2.89
CA SER A 99 27.52 11.84 -2.70
C SER A 99 26.22 11.33 -3.29
N VAL A 100 26.24 10.77 -4.51
CA VAL A 100 25.06 10.18 -5.15
C VAL A 100 24.57 8.96 -4.36
N ALA A 101 25.48 8.09 -3.91
CA ALA A 101 25.13 6.94 -3.07
C ALA A 101 24.47 7.38 -1.76
N CYS A 102 24.98 8.43 -1.11
CA CYS A 102 24.40 8.98 0.11
C CYS A 102 23.00 9.55 -0.12
N LEU A 103 22.80 10.31 -1.20
CA LEU A 103 21.48 10.83 -1.57
C LEU A 103 20.47 9.70 -1.86
N LEU A 104 20.90 8.65 -2.55
CA LEU A 104 20.08 7.46 -2.79
C LEU A 104 19.69 6.77 -1.47
N LEU A 105 20.62 6.67 -0.52
CA LEU A 105 20.37 6.05 0.79
C LEU A 105 19.34 6.87 1.59
N VAL A 106 19.47 8.19 1.61
CA VAL A 106 18.49 9.09 2.25
C VAL A 106 17.10 8.95 1.59
N ALA A 107 17.04 8.92 0.26
CA ALA A 107 15.79 8.72 -0.47
C ALA A 107 15.17 7.35 -0.15
N LEU A 108 15.98 6.29 -0.09
CA LEU A 108 15.53 4.94 0.26
C LEU A 108 15.02 4.87 1.70
N CYS A 109 15.73 5.47 2.65
CA CYS A 109 15.27 5.57 4.04
C CYS A 109 13.93 6.30 4.15
N GLY A 110 13.77 7.42 3.43
CA GLY A 110 12.50 8.15 3.38
C GLY A 110 11.37 7.32 2.78
N PHE A 111 11.65 6.60 1.68
CA PHE A 111 10.68 5.71 1.04
C PHE A 111 10.25 4.57 1.97
N LEU A 112 11.20 3.86 2.59
CA LEU A 112 10.93 2.77 3.53
C LEU A 112 10.17 3.26 4.76
N PHE A 113 10.51 4.44 5.28
CA PHE A 113 9.77 5.04 6.40
C PHE A 113 8.32 5.31 6.02
N ARG A 114 8.06 5.91 4.85
CA ARG A 114 6.70 6.15 4.38
C ARG A 114 5.92 4.84 4.19
N SER A 115 6.52 3.83 3.57
CA SER A 115 5.90 2.51 3.41
C SER A 115 5.54 1.88 4.76
N ASN A 116 6.41 1.97 5.75
CA ASN A 116 6.17 1.45 7.09
C ASN A 116 5.02 2.20 7.80
N GLN A 117 4.92 3.52 7.62
CA GLN A 117 3.80 4.30 8.14
C GLN A 117 2.46 3.88 7.52
N THR A 118 2.42 3.66 6.20
CA THR A 118 1.21 3.17 5.51
C THR A 118 0.79 1.79 6.04
N LEU A 119 1.73 0.84 6.15
CA LEU A 119 1.45 -0.49 6.69
C LEU A 119 0.92 -0.44 8.14
N LYS A 120 1.49 0.44 8.98
CA LYS A 120 1.00 0.63 10.35
C LYS A 120 -0.41 1.19 10.38
N GLN A 121 -0.72 2.14 9.50
CA GLN A 121 -2.06 2.73 9.40
C GLN A 121 -3.09 1.70 8.93
N GLU A 122 -2.76 0.89 7.93
CA GLU A 122 -3.63 -0.20 7.44
C GLU A 122 -3.91 -1.22 8.54
N LEU A 123 -2.87 -1.65 9.27
CA LEU A 123 -3.01 -2.59 10.37
C LEU A 123 -3.87 -2.02 11.52
N LEU A 124 -3.70 -0.74 11.85
CA LEU A 124 -4.56 -0.08 12.84
C LEU A 124 -6.02 0.01 12.36
N ALA A 125 -6.23 0.31 11.08
CA ALA A 125 -7.56 0.37 10.49
C ALA A 125 -8.24 -1.02 10.48
N GLU A 126 -7.48 -2.07 10.15
CA GLU A 126 -7.97 -3.45 10.19
C GLU A 126 -8.29 -3.90 11.62
N LYS A 127 -7.42 -3.59 12.60
CA LYS A 127 -7.72 -3.83 14.02
C LYS A 127 -8.97 -3.10 14.49
N ALA A 128 -9.16 -1.85 14.05
CA ALA A 128 -10.36 -1.09 14.37
C ALA A 128 -11.62 -1.72 13.76
N ARG A 129 -11.54 -2.20 12.50
CA ARG A 129 -12.63 -2.95 11.85
C ARG A 129 -12.96 -4.23 12.60
N HIS A 130 -11.97 -5.05 12.95
CA HIS A 130 -12.22 -6.27 13.73
C HIS A 130 -12.85 -6.00 15.11
N ALA A 131 -12.43 -4.92 15.79
CA ALA A 131 -13.04 -4.52 17.06
C ALA A 131 -14.51 -4.08 16.88
N GLN A 132 -14.85 -3.46 15.75
CA GLN A 132 -16.21 -3.10 15.39
C GLN A 132 -17.04 -4.34 15.02
N ASP A 133 -16.48 -5.24 14.20
CA ASP A 133 -17.13 -6.47 13.76
C ASP A 133 -17.50 -7.35 14.95
N GLY A 134 -16.59 -7.52 15.91
CA GLY A 134 -16.87 -8.29 17.13
C GLY A 134 -18.08 -7.78 17.90
N LYS A 135 -18.23 -6.45 18.05
CA LYS A 135 -19.42 -5.85 18.70
C LYS A 135 -20.68 -6.04 17.86
N SER A 136 -20.58 -5.87 16.55
CA SER A 136 -21.73 -6.04 15.65
C SER A 136 -22.24 -7.48 15.66
N PHE A 137 -21.32 -8.45 15.69
CA PHE A 137 -21.63 -9.87 15.78
C PHE A 137 -22.26 -10.22 17.13
N GLU A 138 -21.74 -9.69 18.23
CA GLU A 138 -22.35 -9.88 19.56
C GLU A 138 -23.79 -9.31 19.62
N LEU A 139 -24.02 -8.15 19.00
CA LEU A 139 -25.36 -7.57 18.89
C LEU A 139 -26.28 -8.41 18.01
N GLN A 140 -25.78 -8.93 16.89
CA GLN A 140 -26.53 -9.85 16.02
C GLN A 140 -26.89 -11.13 16.77
N LEU A 141 -25.97 -11.72 17.52
CA LEU A 141 -26.24 -12.88 18.37
C LEU A 141 -27.31 -12.58 19.42
N LYS A 142 -27.23 -11.44 20.12
CA LYS A 142 -28.26 -11.04 21.09
C LYS A 142 -29.62 -10.82 20.43
N ASN A 143 -29.65 -10.27 19.21
CA ASN A 143 -30.90 -10.09 18.48
C ASN A 143 -31.48 -11.40 17.98
N LEU A 144 -30.63 -12.33 17.50
CA LEU A 144 -31.05 -13.67 17.12
C LEU A 144 -31.56 -14.45 18.33
N GLN A 145 -30.87 -14.41 19.46
CA GLN A 145 -31.32 -15.06 20.70
C GLN A 145 -32.64 -14.47 21.22
N LYS A 146 -32.88 -13.16 21.04
CA LYS A 146 -34.19 -12.55 21.32
C LYS A 146 -35.28 -12.95 20.32
N SER A 147 -34.89 -13.31 19.10
CA SER A 147 -35.79 -13.73 18.02
C SER A 147 -35.93 -15.24 17.92
N GLU A 148 -35.22 -16.02 18.74
CA GLU A 148 -35.40 -17.45 18.82
C GLU A 148 -36.79 -17.73 19.37
N MET A 149 -37.63 -18.28 18.50
CA MET A 149 -38.93 -18.85 18.81
C MET A 149 -38.76 -19.77 20.02
N ASN A 150 -39.47 -19.49 21.11
CA ASN A 150 -39.30 -20.26 22.34
C ASN A 150 -40.04 -21.60 22.22
N TRP A 151 -39.38 -22.58 21.60
CA TRP A 151 -39.91 -23.92 21.37
C TRP A 151 -40.32 -24.64 22.65
N ASP A 152 -39.77 -24.26 23.81
CA ASP A 152 -40.17 -24.82 25.12
C ASP A 152 -41.62 -24.49 25.49
N SER A 153 -42.20 -23.46 24.87
CA SER A 153 -43.61 -23.08 25.06
C SER A 153 -44.58 -23.76 24.09
N LEU A 154 -44.07 -24.63 23.21
CA LEU A 154 -44.88 -25.38 22.25
C LEU A 154 -45.74 -26.42 22.99
N LYS A 155 -47.02 -26.11 23.15
CA LYS A 155 -48.00 -27.09 23.63
C LYS A 155 -48.64 -27.75 22.41
N ALA A 156 -48.40 -29.04 22.25
CA ALA A 156 -49.08 -29.83 21.23
C ALA A 156 -50.48 -30.19 21.74
N HIS A 157 -51.53 -29.58 21.17
CA HIS A 157 -52.89 -29.95 21.49
C HIS A 157 -53.44 -30.81 20.34
N ALA A 158 -53.66 -32.10 20.61
CA ALA A 158 -54.36 -32.96 19.66
C ALA A 158 -55.86 -32.71 19.78
N SER A 159 -56.36 -31.69 19.11
CA SER A 159 -57.80 -31.45 19.02
C SER A 159 -58.40 -32.32 17.92
N VAL A 160 -59.18 -33.32 18.32
CA VAL A 160 -59.93 -34.16 17.38
C VAL A 160 -61.15 -33.35 16.95
N PHE A 161 -61.05 -32.65 15.83
CA PHE A 161 -62.18 -31.92 15.24
C PHE A 161 -62.82 -32.78 14.13
N GLY A 162 -63.99 -33.35 14.44
CA GLY A 162 -64.77 -34.16 13.50
C GLY A 162 -64.31 -35.61 13.38
N ILE A 163 -64.33 -36.16 12.15
CA ILE A 163 -64.08 -37.58 11.84
C ILE A 163 -62.59 -37.90 11.80
N ASN A 164 -61.71 -36.89 11.66
CA ASN A 164 -60.29 -37.08 11.35
C ASN A 164 -59.35 -36.34 12.32
N ASN A 165 -58.16 -36.90 12.50
CA ASN A 165 -57.17 -36.47 13.50
C ASN A 165 -56.24 -35.37 12.94
N ILE A 166 -56.71 -34.13 12.86
CA ILE A 166 -55.82 -32.98 12.61
C ILE A 166 -55.13 -32.62 13.92
N ARG A 167 -53.84 -32.28 13.88
CA ARG A 167 -53.08 -31.85 15.06
C ARG A 167 -52.79 -30.36 14.95
N VAL A 168 -52.98 -29.64 16.05
CA VAL A 168 -52.68 -28.21 16.13
C VAL A 168 -51.65 -28.01 17.23
N HIS A 169 -50.48 -27.50 16.86
CA HIS A 169 -49.45 -27.14 17.82
C HIS A 169 -49.55 -25.64 18.10
N TYR A 170 -49.73 -25.27 19.36
CA TYR A 170 -49.95 -23.89 19.75
C TYR A 170 -48.72 -23.29 20.43
N LEU A 171 -48.32 -22.11 19.97
CA LEU A 171 -47.27 -21.26 20.54
C LEU A 171 -47.93 -20.08 21.26
N GLU A 172 -48.22 -20.27 22.55
CA GLU A 172 -48.99 -19.35 23.40
C GLU A 172 -48.39 -17.95 23.48
N ARG A 173 -47.05 -17.84 23.49
CA ARG A 173 -46.37 -16.53 23.59
C ARG A 173 -46.41 -15.71 22.31
N GLU A 174 -46.51 -16.38 21.17
CA GLU A 174 -46.39 -15.75 19.85
C GLU A 174 -47.73 -15.66 19.13
N ASN A 175 -48.79 -16.27 19.71
CA ASN A 175 -50.13 -16.33 19.13
C ASN A 175 -50.12 -16.94 17.71
N ILE A 176 -49.35 -18.02 17.55
CA ILE A 176 -49.22 -18.78 16.31
C ILE A 176 -49.68 -20.22 16.55
N ALA A 177 -50.49 -20.74 15.64
CA ALA A 177 -50.87 -22.14 15.58
C ALA A 177 -50.21 -22.79 14.36
N LEU A 178 -49.58 -23.94 14.55
CA LEU A 178 -49.04 -24.77 13.49
C LEU A 178 -50.00 -25.93 13.24
N LEU A 179 -50.53 -25.99 12.02
CA LEU A 179 -51.43 -27.05 11.59
C LEU A 179 -50.62 -28.22 11.00
N ASP A 180 -50.83 -29.41 11.55
CA ASP A 180 -50.27 -30.67 11.06
C ASP A 180 -51.36 -31.52 10.39
N LEU A 181 -51.23 -31.69 9.08
CA LEU A 181 -52.13 -32.47 8.23
C LEU A 181 -51.56 -33.84 7.86
N SER A 182 -50.44 -34.26 8.46
CA SER A 182 -49.77 -35.52 8.12
C SER A 182 -50.63 -36.78 8.31
N ARG A 183 -51.72 -36.67 9.08
CA ARG A 183 -52.68 -37.74 9.38
C ARG A 183 -53.96 -37.67 8.57
N VAL A 184 -54.11 -36.66 7.73
CA VAL A 184 -55.22 -36.53 6.80
C VAL A 184 -54.95 -37.44 5.60
N PRO A 185 -55.91 -38.27 5.14
CA PRO A 185 -55.77 -39.00 3.89
C PRO A 185 -55.38 -38.05 2.75
N PRO A 186 -54.53 -38.49 1.81
CA PRO A 186 -54.20 -37.68 0.66
C PRO A 186 -55.46 -37.37 -0.16
N PRO A 187 -55.57 -36.17 -0.75
CA PRO A 187 -56.71 -35.84 -1.59
C PRO A 187 -56.67 -36.68 -2.88
N ASP A 188 -57.84 -36.87 -3.49
CA ASP A 188 -57.96 -37.56 -4.78
C ASP A 188 -57.20 -36.79 -5.90
N PRO A 189 -56.85 -37.43 -7.03
CA PRO A 189 -55.98 -36.85 -8.07
C PRO A 189 -56.44 -35.53 -8.69
N ASP A 190 -57.70 -35.15 -8.50
CA ASP A 190 -58.32 -33.91 -8.99
C ASP A 190 -58.83 -33.01 -7.86
N TYR A 191 -58.42 -33.26 -6.61
CA TYR A 191 -58.89 -32.55 -5.42
C TYR A 191 -57.71 -31.96 -4.64
N ALA A 192 -58.00 -30.89 -3.90
CA ALA A 192 -57.06 -30.26 -2.98
C ALA A 192 -57.75 -29.85 -1.68
N TYR A 193 -56.94 -29.71 -0.63
CA TYR A 193 -57.41 -29.12 0.62
C TYR A 193 -57.24 -27.61 0.57
N TYR A 194 -58.31 -26.88 0.87
CA TYR A 194 -58.32 -25.43 0.92
C TYR A 194 -58.44 -24.97 2.36
N LEU A 195 -57.42 -24.27 2.85
CA LEU A 195 -57.48 -23.59 4.14
C LEU A 195 -58.01 -22.18 3.98
N ILE A 196 -59.10 -21.90 4.69
CA ILE A 196 -59.71 -20.58 4.76
C ILE A 196 -59.63 -20.10 6.21
N ASP A 197 -58.88 -19.02 6.42
CA ASP A 197 -58.80 -18.32 7.68
C ASP A 197 -60.06 -17.42 7.84
N SER A 198 -60.86 -17.65 8.88
CA SER A 198 -62.08 -16.89 9.14
C SER A 198 -61.85 -15.64 9.99
N SER A 199 -60.74 -14.94 9.74
CA SER A 199 -60.46 -13.63 10.34
C SER A 199 -61.51 -12.59 9.93
N ALA A 200 -62.18 -11.96 10.89
CA ALA A 200 -63.21 -10.97 10.67
C ALA A 200 -62.72 -9.64 10.02
N LEU A 201 -61.41 -9.48 9.78
CA LEU A 201 -60.81 -8.17 9.49
C LEU A 201 -59.93 -8.07 8.23
N GLN A 202 -59.60 -9.15 7.53
CA GLN A 202 -58.74 -9.08 6.33
C GLN A 202 -59.04 -10.20 5.33
N GLU A 203 -58.75 -9.92 4.06
CA GLU A 203 -58.80 -10.82 2.89
C GLU A 203 -58.63 -12.29 3.28
N THR A 204 -59.61 -13.13 2.96
CA THR A 204 -59.56 -14.58 3.15
C THR A 204 -58.32 -15.12 2.44
N LYS A 205 -57.23 -15.33 3.20
CA LYS A 205 -56.03 -15.97 2.66
C LYS A 205 -56.33 -17.43 2.46
N VAL A 206 -56.63 -17.78 1.21
CA VAL A 206 -56.81 -19.17 0.84
C VAL A 206 -55.46 -19.79 0.53
N ARG A 207 -55.12 -20.85 1.26
CA ARG A 207 -53.94 -21.67 0.97
C ARG A 207 -54.41 -23.02 0.43
N VAL A 208 -53.93 -23.36 -0.77
CA VAL A 208 -54.17 -24.66 -1.40
C VAL A 208 -53.09 -25.64 -0.94
N ILE A 209 -53.49 -26.82 -0.51
CA ILE A 209 -52.60 -27.90 -0.07
C ILE A 209 -52.83 -29.08 -0.99
N GLY A 210 -51.82 -29.37 -1.80
CA GLY A 210 -51.76 -30.57 -2.62
C GLY A 210 -51.17 -31.75 -1.85
N GLN A 211 -51.09 -32.90 -2.52
CA GLN A 211 -50.55 -34.14 -1.94
C GLN A 211 -49.11 -33.99 -1.42
N ALA A 212 -48.28 -33.19 -2.09
CA ALA A 212 -46.87 -32.97 -1.72
C ALA A 212 -46.72 -32.19 -0.40
N ASP A 213 -47.72 -31.40 -0.02
CA ASP A 213 -47.63 -30.45 1.09
C ASP A 213 -48.24 -31.01 2.40
N LEU A 214 -48.86 -32.20 2.39
CA LEU A 214 -49.52 -32.79 3.56
C LEU A 214 -48.60 -32.99 4.77
N HIS A 215 -47.30 -33.16 4.54
CA HIS A 215 -46.30 -33.34 5.60
C HIS A 215 -45.69 -32.03 6.09
N HIS A 216 -46.13 -30.88 5.57
CA HIS A 216 -45.66 -29.56 6.01
C HIS A 216 -46.49 -29.06 7.19
N LEU A 217 -45.82 -28.31 8.08
CA LEU A 217 -46.49 -27.56 9.12
C LEU A 217 -46.90 -26.20 8.57
N PHE A 218 -48.19 -25.88 8.66
CA PHE A 218 -48.70 -24.62 8.14
C PHE A 218 -48.87 -23.63 9.29
N PRO A 219 -48.10 -22.52 9.32
CA PRO A 219 -48.28 -21.49 10.31
C PRO A 219 -49.53 -20.68 10.01
N ILE A 220 -50.39 -20.59 11.00
CA ILE A 220 -51.61 -19.79 11.02
C ILE A 220 -51.46 -18.81 12.18
N HIS A 221 -51.50 -17.52 11.89
CA HIS A 221 -51.62 -16.51 12.95
C HIS A 221 -53.02 -16.63 13.49
N LEU A 222 -53.25 -16.62 14.80
CA LEU A 222 -54.62 -16.72 15.31
C LEU A 222 -55.29 -15.35 15.28
N PRO A 223 -56.16 -15.04 14.30
CA PRO A 223 -57.20 -14.06 14.53
C PRO A 223 -58.23 -14.67 15.49
N THR A 224 -59.12 -13.83 16.00
CA THR A 224 -60.29 -14.23 16.79
C THR A 224 -61.27 -15.16 16.06
N GLY A 225 -60.95 -15.62 14.84
CA GLY A 225 -61.74 -16.52 14.01
C GLY A 225 -61.14 -17.92 13.92
N GLY A 226 -61.98 -18.92 13.64
CA GLY A 226 -61.53 -20.30 13.43
C GLY A 226 -60.87 -20.52 12.06
N VAL A 227 -60.36 -21.72 11.84
CA VAL A 227 -59.82 -22.16 10.54
C VAL A 227 -60.76 -23.20 9.98
N ARG A 228 -61.15 -23.04 8.70
CA ARG A 228 -61.96 -24.04 7.99
C ARG A 228 -61.13 -24.67 6.89
N ILE A 229 -61.21 -26.00 6.82
CA ILE A 229 -60.54 -26.81 5.81
C ILE A 229 -61.64 -27.39 4.92
N TYR A 230 -61.53 -27.16 3.62
CA TYR A 230 -62.46 -27.69 2.62
C TYR A 230 -61.75 -28.68 1.71
N HIS A 231 -62.47 -29.72 1.27
CA HIS A 231 -62.00 -30.65 0.25
C HIS A 231 -62.76 -30.38 -1.05
N LEU A 232 -62.09 -29.76 -2.02
CA LEU A 232 -62.70 -29.26 -3.26
C LEU A 232 -61.88 -29.69 -4.47
N PRO A 233 -62.48 -29.74 -5.67
CA PRO A 233 -61.74 -29.97 -6.90
C PRO A 233 -60.64 -28.92 -7.09
N GLU A 234 -59.50 -29.33 -7.63
CA GLU A 234 -58.38 -28.42 -7.89
C GLU A 234 -58.81 -27.33 -8.87
N GLY A 235 -58.61 -26.06 -8.47
CA GLY A 235 -59.03 -24.89 -9.25
C GLY A 235 -60.50 -24.49 -9.11
N ALA A 236 -61.26 -25.10 -8.18
CA ALA A 236 -62.62 -24.67 -7.89
C ALA A 236 -62.68 -23.19 -7.46
N PRO A 237 -63.68 -22.42 -7.91
CA PRO A 237 -63.86 -21.03 -7.48
C PRO A 237 -64.16 -21.01 -5.98
N LEU A 238 -63.30 -20.33 -5.22
CA LEU A 238 -63.49 -20.09 -3.80
C LEU A 238 -64.46 -18.93 -3.63
N GLU A 239 -65.75 -19.25 -3.60
CA GLU A 239 -66.75 -18.33 -3.09
C GLU A 239 -66.47 -18.04 -1.60
N PRO A 240 -66.82 -16.84 -1.08
CA PRO A 240 -66.50 -16.42 0.29
C PRO A 240 -67.06 -17.36 1.39
N ALA A 241 -67.93 -18.31 1.04
CA ALA A 241 -68.28 -19.46 1.87
C ALA A 241 -68.63 -20.67 0.97
N PRO A 242 -67.74 -21.66 0.82
CA PRO A 242 -68.07 -22.90 0.12
C PRO A 242 -69.24 -23.62 0.80
N PRO A 243 -70.02 -24.44 0.07
CA PRO A 243 -71.07 -25.27 0.66
C PRO A 243 -70.53 -26.10 1.83
N THR A 244 -71.29 -26.19 2.92
CA THR A 244 -70.94 -26.99 4.12
C THR A 244 -70.73 -28.47 3.81
N GLU A 245 -71.25 -28.96 2.68
CA GLU A 245 -71.05 -30.34 2.19
C GLU A 245 -69.58 -30.66 1.86
N HIS A 246 -68.76 -29.64 1.56
CA HIS A 246 -67.32 -29.79 1.28
C HIS A 246 -66.44 -29.47 2.49
N LEU A 247 -67.04 -29.15 3.65
CA LEU A 247 -66.30 -28.86 4.86
C LEU A 247 -65.67 -30.16 5.38
N TYR A 248 -64.35 -30.18 5.38
CA TYR A 248 -63.56 -31.31 5.85
C TYR A 248 -63.30 -31.22 7.35
N ALA A 249 -62.96 -30.03 7.84
CA ALA A 249 -62.79 -29.75 9.27
C ALA A 249 -62.99 -28.26 9.58
N GLU A 250 -63.51 -27.96 10.77
CA GLU A 250 -63.57 -26.61 11.33
C GLU A 250 -62.89 -26.61 12.69
N ILE A 251 -61.93 -25.72 12.85
CA ILE A 251 -61.09 -25.58 14.03
C ILE A 251 -61.41 -24.22 14.64
N SER A 252 -62.17 -24.22 15.73
CA SER A 252 -62.46 -23.01 16.51
C SER A 252 -61.40 -22.87 17.58
N LEU A 253 -60.55 -21.85 17.44
CA LEU A 253 -59.45 -21.57 18.37
C LEU A 253 -59.89 -20.69 19.56
N LEU A 254 -61.21 -20.49 19.73
CA LEU A 254 -61.82 -19.70 20.80
C LEU A 254 -62.16 -20.51 22.07
N ASP A 255 -61.98 -21.84 22.05
CA ASP A 255 -62.30 -22.66 23.22
C ASP A 255 -61.19 -22.53 24.29
N PRO A 256 -61.51 -22.12 25.54
CA PRO A 256 -60.53 -21.88 26.59
C PRO A 256 -59.94 -23.18 27.19
N THR A 257 -60.13 -24.33 26.54
CA THR A 257 -59.50 -25.62 26.88
C THR A 257 -58.18 -25.86 26.14
N PHE A 258 -57.74 -24.91 25.29
CA PHE A 258 -56.40 -24.82 24.71
C PHE A 258 -55.38 -24.17 25.64
#